data_AF-A0A2V6DGQ2-F1
#
_entry.id   AF-A0A2V6DGQ2-F1
#
_cell.length_a   1.000
_cell.length_b   1.000
_cell.length_c   1.000
_cell.angle_alpha   90.00
_cell.angle_beta   90.00
_cell.angle_gamma   90.00
#
_symmetry.space_group_name_H-M   'P 1'
#
loop_
_entity.id
_entity.type
_entity.pdbx_description
1 polymer ?
#
loop_
_entity_poly.entity_id
_entity_poly.type
_entity_poly.pdbx_seq_one_letter_code
_entity_poly.pdbx_strand_id
1 'polypeptide(L)'
;MLVLSSLPQSARAQEATQPKPNVSSREGQHDFDFNFGVWKTHIKRVLEPLSGSNKSIELNGLVTTHKIWDGRAQWEEIEADGPNGHWQGMTLFLYNPQAHQWNQSFINSKIGELSPPLVGEFKDGRGELFSQDTFNGRSVLVRAVWSNIEPDSHHFEESYSDDGGKTWAPAFIAELAREKSAPVASTPTTNSDANQTDKARDGAHDFDFDFGTWNRGSGGAGRTHGATLVQPQDSSVEYRLRDTEKRCAGQHAGCRRVQERSRRLLRSGINQRQNHPRAIFHLGPHTRQGAIRAGIFR
;
A
#
# COMPACT_ATOMS: atom_id res chain seq x y z
N MET A 1 21.08 78.22 -36.40
CA MET A 1 19.67 77.88 -36.70
C MET A 1 19.53 76.39 -36.40
N LEU A 2 18.83 76.04 -35.30
CA LEU A 2 18.64 74.67 -34.84
C LEU A 2 17.73 73.91 -35.83
N VAL A 3 18.11 72.68 -36.19
CA VAL A 3 17.17 71.68 -36.70
C VAL A 3 17.42 70.40 -35.90
N LEU A 4 16.48 70.09 -35.01
CA LEU A 4 16.44 68.90 -34.17
C LEU A 4 16.09 67.67 -35.02
N SER A 5 16.99 66.70 -35.07
CA SER A 5 16.75 65.39 -35.69
C SER A 5 15.98 64.50 -34.71
N SER A 6 14.74 64.16 -35.06
CA SER A 6 13.87 63.23 -34.35
C SER A 6 14.31 61.77 -34.60
N LEU A 7 14.71 61.06 -33.53
CA LEU A 7 14.89 59.61 -33.54
C LEU A 7 13.53 58.89 -33.44
N PRO A 8 13.30 57.77 -34.12
CA PRO A 8 12.14 56.93 -33.88
C PRO A 8 12.32 56.15 -32.57
N GLN A 9 11.33 56.27 -31.69
CA GLN A 9 11.28 55.52 -30.44
C GLN A 9 10.76 54.11 -30.71
N SER A 10 11.66 53.12 -30.73
CA SER A 10 11.27 51.71 -30.76
C SER A 10 10.51 51.35 -29.48
N ALA A 11 9.21 51.08 -29.62
CA ALA A 11 8.40 50.50 -28.57
C ALA A 11 8.90 49.07 -28.29
N ARG A 12 9.61 48.89 -27.18
CA ARG A 12 9.96 47.57 -26.65
C ARG A 12 8.68 46.95 -26.10
N ALA A 13 8.12 45.99 -26.83
CA ALA A 13 7.07 45.12 -26.30
C ALA A 13 7.61 44.43 -25.04
N GLN A 14 7.03 44.75 -23.89
CA GLN A 14 7.22 43.96 -22.67
C GLN A 14 6.50 42.64 -22.90
N GLU A 15 7.26 41.59 -23.24
CA GLU A 15 6.81 40.21 -23.07
C GLU A 15 6.37 40.03 -21.62
N ALA A 16 5.05 39.97 -21.44
CA ALA A 16 4.46 39.56 -20.18
C ALA A 16 4.99 38.16 -19.88
N THR A 17 5.90 38.08 -18.91
CA THR A 17 6.39 36.81 -18.39
C THR A 17 5.17 36.10 -17.79
N GLN A 18 4.59 35.18 -18.55
CA GLN A 18 3.56 34.28 -18.07
C GLN A 18 4.10 33.62 -16.80
N PRO A 19 3.41 33.74 -15.64
CA PRO A 19 3.85 33.04 -14.45
C PRO A 19 3.88 31.55 -14.80
N LYS A 20 5.08 30.94 -14.71
CA LYS A 20 5.23 29.49 -14.78
C LYS A 20 4.20 28.88 -13.83
N PRO A 21 3.43 27.87 -14.25
CA PRO A 21 2.52 27.21 -13.32
C PRO A 21 3.34 26.81 -12.11
N ASN A 22 2.94 27.32 -10.94
CA ASN A 22 3.46 26.83 -9.68
C ASN A 22 3.28 25.32 -9.75
N VAL A 23 4.38 24.58 -9.82
CA VAL A 23 4.38 23.15 -9.54
C VAL A 23 3.96 23.09 -8.08
N SER A 24 2.65 23.01 -7.86
CA SER A 24 2.07 22.64 -6.58
C SER A 24 2.90 21.45 -6.13
N SER A 25 3.51 21.54 -4.95
CA SER A 25 4.20 20.43 -4.31
C SER A 25 3.36 19.18 -4.51
N ARG A 26 3.76 18.32 -5.47
CA ARG A 26 3.01 17.12 -5.76
C ARG A 26 3.11 16.29 -4.49
N GLU A 27 1.99 16.09 -3.83
CA GLU A 27 1.92 15.17 -2.69
C GLU A 27 2.15 13.78 -3.30
N GLY A 28 3.41 13.33 -3.38
CA GLY A 28 3.83 12.08 -4.06
C GLY A 28 3.24 10.79 -3.46
N GLN A 29 2.35 10.94 -2.48
CA GLN A 29 1.64 9.86 -1.79
C GLN A 29 0.73 9.02 -2.69
N HIS A 30 0.48 9.45 -3.93
CA HIS A 30 -0.35 8.75 -4.93
C HIS A 30 0.47 8.30 -6.16
N ASP A 31 1.80 8.34 -6.08
CA ASP A 31 2.63 8.04 -7.25
C ASP A 31 2.51 6.60 -7.73
N PHE A 32 2.12 5.67 -6.83
CA PHE A 32 1.89 4.26 -7.15
C PHE A 32 0.44 3.91 -7.48
N ASP A 33 -0.49 4.86 -7.54
CA ASP A 33 -1.91 4.58 -7.76
C ASP A 33 -2.19 3.84 -9.07
N PHE A 34 -1.30 3.97 -10.06
CA PHE A 34 -1.38 3.22 -11.31
C PHE A 34 -1.35 1.71 -11.08
N ASN A 35 -0.63 1.22 -10.06
CA ASN A 35 -0.32 -0.20 -9.85
C ASN A 35 -1.50 -1.01 -9.29
N PHE A 36 -2.57 -0.36 -8.80
CA PHE A 36 -3.71 -1.07 -8.21
C PHE A 36 -4.40 -2.01 -9.22
N GLY A 37 -4.88 -3.15 -8.71
CA GLY A 37 -5.63 -4.14 -9.47
C GLY A 37 -4.82 -5.38 -9.81
N VAL A 38 -5.21 -6.07 -10.88
CA VAL A 38 -4.59 -7.32 -11.33
C VAL A 38 -3.86 -7.11 -12.65
N TRP A 39 -2.67 -7.69 -12.74
CA TRP A 39 -1.80 -7.60 -13.91
C TRP A 39 -1.30 -8.98 -14.29
N LYS A 40 -1.23 -9.25 -15.59
CA LYS A 40 -0.34 -10.28 -16.11
C LYS A 40 1.08 -9.77 -16.06
N THR A 41 2.00 -10.59 -15.59
CA THR A 41 3.42 -10.28 -15.57
C THR A 41 4.21 -11.30 -16.39
N HIS A 42 5.15 -10.80 -17.19
CA HIS A 42 6.22 -11.59 -17.78
C HIS A 42 7.53 -11.13 -17.16
N ILE A 43 8.18 -12.04 -16.43
CA ILE A 43 9.37 -11.76 -15.64
C ILE A 43 10.57 -12.43 -16.32
N LYS A 44 11.65 -11.67 -16.47
CA LYS A 44 12.98 -12.19 -16.78
C LYS A 44 13.90 -11.93 -15.59
N ARG A 45 14.41 -13.00 -14.98
CA ARG A 45 15.37 -12.92 -13.87
C ARG A 45 16.74 -13.40 -14.31
N VAL A 46 17.75 -12.53 -14.17
CA VAL A 46 19.15 -12.85 -14.44
C VAL A 46 19.75 -13.54 -13.21
N LEU A 47 20.35 -14.72 -13.42
CA LEU A 47 20.82 -15.55 -12.30
C LEU A 47 22.10 -15.02 -11.66
N GLU A 48 22.96 -14.40 -12.46
CA GLU A 48 24.27 -13.90 -12.04
C GLU A 48 24.53 -12.50 -12.65
N PRO A 49 23.79 -11.47 -12.25
CA PRO A 49 23.83 -10.15 -12.89
C PRO A 49 25.22 -9.51 -12.90
N LEU A 50 26.04 -9.77 -11.87
CA LEU A 50 27.37 -9.18 -11.71
C LEU A 50 28.52 -10.06 -12.24
N SER A 51 28.23 -11.19 -12.91
CA SER A 51 29.29 -12.06 -13.49
C SER A 51 29.57 -11.77 -14.97
N GLY A 52 28.79 -10.89 -15.60
CA GLY A 52 28.79 -10.71 -17.06
C GLY A 52 28.04 -11.83 -17.82
N SER A 53 27.47 -12.80 -17.10
CA SER A 53 26.62 -13.84 -17.66
C SER A 53 25.28 -13.26 -18.12
N ASN A 54 24.76 -13.79 -19.24
CA ASN A 54 23.42 -13.48 -19.74
C ASN A 54 22.41 -14.60 -19.43
N LYS A 55 22.76 -15.55 -18.56
CA LYS A 55 21.86 -16.63 -18.17
C LYS A 55 20.69 -16.07 -17.37
N SER A 56 19.49 -16.27 -17.89
CA SER A 56 18.25 -15.88 -17.23
C SER A 56 17.25 -17.04 -17.20
N ILE A 57 16.30 -16.94 -16.28
CA ILE A 57 15.06 -17.70 -16.29
C ILE A 57 13.91 -16.74 -16.56
N GLU A 58 12.84 -17.30 -17.10
CA GLU A 58 11.60 -16.57 -17.34
C GLU A 58 10.48 -17.13 -16.48
N LEU A 59 9.61 -16.26 -15.99
CA LEU A 59 8.41 -16.60 -15.24
C LEU A 59 7.22 -15.86 -15.83
N ASN A 60 6.04 -16.47 -15.79
CA ASN A 60 4.79 -15.84 -16.19
C ASN A 60 3.78 -16.02 -15.08
N GLY A 61 2.97 -14.99 -14.84
CA GLY A 61 2.09 -15.01 -13.69
C GLY A 61 1.12 -13.85 -13.60
N LEU A 62 0.55 -13.72 -12.41
CA LEU A 62 -0.30 -12.61 -12.02
C LEU A 62 0.35 -11.80 -10.89
N VAL A 63 0.11 -10.50 -10.93
CA VAL A 63 0.42 -9.56 -9.86
C VAL A 63 -0.91 -8.96 -9.39
N THR A 64 -1.20 -9.06 -8.09
CA THR A 64 -2.40 -8.48 -7.49
C THR A 64 -2.00 -7.43 -6.46
N THR A 65 -2.40 -6.18 -6.71
CA THR A 65 -2.02 -5.05 -5.88
C THR A 65 -3.23 -4.48 -5.16
N HIS A 66 -3.13 -4.36 -3.83
CA HIS A 66 -4.20 -3.87 -2.97
C HIS A 66 -3.86 -2.52 -2.35
N LYS A 67 -4.82 -1.60 -2.42
CA LYS A 67 -4.72 -0.26 -1.83
C LYS A 67 -4.88 -0.31 -0.30
N ILE A 68 -3.99 0.36 0.41
CA ILE A 68 -4.02 0.51 1.87
C ILE A 68 -4.03 2.01 2.24
N TRP A 69 -4.81 2.38 3.26
CA TRP A 69 -4.91 3.76 3.80
C TRP A 69 -5.12 4.85 2.75
N ASP A 70 -5.96 4.56 1.77
CA ASP A 70 -6.29 5.42 0.63
C ASP A 70 -5.09 5.78 -0.26
N GLY A 71 -4.22 4.80 -0.52
CA GLY A 71 -3.11 4.95 -1.47
C GLY A 71 -1.79 5.32 -0.81
N ARG A 72 -1.77 5.64 0.48
CA ARG A 72 -0.53 5.92 1.23
C ARG A 72 0.31 4.66 1.53
N ALA A 73 -0.24 3.50 1.22
CA ALA A 73 0.45 2.23 1.22
C ALA A 73 -0.24 1.29 0.22
N GLN A 74 0.49 0.27 -0.21
CA GLN A 74 -0.08 -0.87 -0.93
C GLN A 74 0.74 -2.11 -0.63
N TRP A 75 0.11 -3.28 -0.72
CA TRP A 75 0.85 -4.51 -0.91
C TRP A 75 0.59 -5.04 -2.31
N GLU A 76 1.51 -5.83 -2.79
CA GLU A 76 1.50 -6.48 -4.09
C GLU A 76 1.82 -7.96 -3.86
N GLU A 77 0.99 -8.86 -4.34
CA GLU A 77 1.22 -10.31 -4.32
C GLU A 77 1.55 -10.76 -5.75
N ILE A 78 2.58 -11.58 -5.89
CA ILE A 78 3.05 -12.09 -7.18
C ILE A 78 3.00 -13.62 -7.14
N GLU A 79 2.27 -14.17 -8.10
CA GLU A 79 2.06 -15.61 -8.28
C GLU A 79 2.52 -15.95 -9.71
N ALA A 80 3.67 -16.62 -9.85
CA ALA A 80 4.24 -16.89 -11.17
C ALA A 80 4.84 -18.29 -11.28
N ASP A 81 4.80 -18.86 -12.48
CA ASP A 81 5.39 -20.15 -12.79
C ASP A 81 6.59 -20.00 -13.72
N GLY A 82 7.63 -20.79 -13.47
CA GLY A 82 8.83 -20.83 -14.29
C GLY A 82 9.45 -22.23 -14.35
N PRO A 83 10.66 -22.38 -14.92
CA PRO A 83 11.31 -23.68 -15.09
C PRO A 83 11.62 -24.39 -13.76
N ASN A 84 11.67 -23.64 -12.65
CA ASN A 84 11.90 -24.18 -11.31
C ASN A 84 10.60 -24.41 -10.51
N GLY A 85 9.46 -24.41 -11.21
CA GLY A 85 8.13 -24.56 -10.63
C GLY A 85 7.52 -23.22 -10.20
N HIS A 86 6.58 -23.32 -9.26
CA HIS A 86 5.81 -22.21 -8.76
C HIS A 86 6.64 -21.29 -7.86
N TRP A 87 6.46 -19.97 -8.04
CA TRP A 87 7.16 -18.91 -7.34
C TRP A 87 6.17 -17.87 -6.83
N GLN A 88 6.34 -17.51 -5.56
CA GLN A 88 5.47 -16.56 -4.88
C GLN A 88 6.31 -15.47 -4.24
N GLY A 89 5.89 -14.22 -4.43
CA GLY A 89 6.53 -13.04 -3.89
C GLY A 89 5.51 -12.05 -3.37
N MET A 90 5.94 -11.16 -2.49
CA MET A 90 5.13 -10.04 -2.03
C MET A 90 5.97 -8.77 -1.95
N THR A 91 5.42 -7.63 -2.35
CA THR A 91 6.06 -6.33 -2.20
C THR A 91 5.19 -5.44 -1.31
N LEU A 92 5.77 -4.83 -0.27
CA LEU A 92 5.13 -3.80 0.55
C LEU A 92 5.65 -2.42 0.17
N PHE A 93 4.73 -1.50 -0.11
CA PHE A 93 5.02 -0.11 -0.42
C PHE A 93 4.45 0.81 0.65
N LEU A 94 5.28 1.69 1.20
CA LEU A 94 4.90 2.63 2.27
C LEU A 94 5.37 4.05 1.94
N TYR A 95 4.46 5.01 1.96
CA TYR A 95 4.81 6.42 1.78
C TYR A 95 5.23 7.06 3.11
N ASN A 96 6.39 7.72 3.12
CA ASN A 96 6.87 8.55 4.21
C ASN A 96 6.51 10.02 3.95
N PRO A 97 5.50 10.59 4.64
CA PRO A 97 5.07 11.96 4.40
C PRO A 97 6.03 13.04 4.92
N GLN A 98 6.99 12.68 5.78
CA GLN A 98 8.01 13.63 6.26
C GLN A 98 9.17 13.76 5.26
N ALA A 99 9.59 12.64 4.69
CA ALA A 99 10.66 12.61 3.69
C ALA A 99 10.16 12.86 2.26
N HIS A 100 8.85 12.77 2.03
CA HIS A 100 8.22 12.77 0.70
C HIS A 100 8.73 11.66 -0.21
N GLN A 101 8.96 10.48 0.38
CA GLN A 101 9.58 9.33 -0.29
C GLN A 101 8.77 8.05 -0.07
N TRP A 102 8.93 7.13 -1.00
CA TRP A 102 8.41 5.76 -0.92
C TRP A 102 9.48 4.81 -0.43
N ASN A 103 9.06 3.87 0.41
CA ASN A 103 9.79 2.66 0.76
C ASN A 103 9.14 1.47 0.04
N GLN A 104 9.94 0.63 -0.61
CA GLN A 104 9.53 -0.62 -1.25
C GLN A 104 10.37 -1.77 -0.67
N SER A 105 9.71 -2.78 -0.09
CA SER A 105 10.37 -3.96 0.47
C SER A 105 9.77 -5.24 -0.09
N PHE A 106 10.61 -6.17 -0.51
CA PHE A 106 10.21 -7.43 -1.10
C PHE A 106 10.28 -8.60 -0.10
N ILE A 107 9.44 -9.60 -0.27
CA ILE A 107 9.43 -10.86 0.48
C ILE A 107 9.34 -12.02 -0.52
N ASN A 108 10.20 -13.02 -0.35
CA ASN A 108 10.09 -14.31 -1.02
C ASN A 108 9.43 -15.31 -0.07
N SER A 109 8.37 -16.01 -0.49
CA SER A 109 7.63 -16.95 0.37
C SER A 109 8.50 -18.09 0.93
N LYS A 110 9.58 -18.46 0.25
CA LYS A 110 10.51 -19.52 0.70
C LYS A 110 11.48 -19.06 1.80
N ILE A 111 11.64 -17.76 1.98
CA ILE A 111 12.58 -17.17 2.96
C ILE A 111 11.81 -16.56 4.13
N GLY A 112 10.71 -15.85 3.86
CA GLY A 112 9.86 -15.26 4.90
C GLY A 112 10.44 -14.00 5.56
N GLU A 113 11.44 -13.36 4.95
CA GLU A 113 12.07 -12.14 5.46
C GLU A 113 11.84 -10.96 4.50
N LEU A 114 11.70 -9.75 5.05
CA LEU A 114 11.66 -8.50 4.30
C LEU A 114 13.08 -8.11 3.86
N SER A 115 13.23 -7.79 2.57
CA SER A 115 14.45 -7.16 2.08
C SER A 115 14.67 -5.78 2.69
N PRO A 116 15.92 -5.29 2.78
CA PRO A 116 16.20 -3.89 3.05
C PRO A 116 15.37 -2.98 2.12
N PRO A 117 14.73 -1.93 2.65
CA PRO A 117 13.82 -1.11 1.85
C PRO A 117 14.57 -0.33 0.78
N LEU A 118 14.07 -0.42 -0.46
CA LEU A 118 14.36 0.52 -1.52
C LEU A 118 13.66 1.85 -1.21
N VAL A 119 14.40 2.95 -1.19
CA VAL A 119 13.88 4.28 -0.85
C VAL A 119 14.03 5.23 -2.04
N GLY A 120 12.98 5.95 -2.39
CA GLY A 120 13.05 6.93 -3.47
C GLY A 120 11.75 7.67 -3.74
N GLU A 121 11.64 8.24 -4.93
CA GLU A 121 10.52 9.11 -5.33
C GLU A 121 10.28 9.03 -6.84
N PHE A 122 9.13 9.54 -7.29
CA PHE A 122 8.85 9.69 -8.71
C PHE A 122 9.26 11.07 -9.20
N LYS A 123 9.89 11.10 -10.37
CA LYS A 123 10.19 12.31 -11.14
C LYS A 123 9.74 12.10 -12.57
N ASP A 124 8.93 13.02 -13.08
CA ASP A 124 8.47 13.04 -14.47
C ASP A 124 7.87 11.70 -14.95
N GLY A 125 7.09 11.03 -14.08
CA GLY A 125 6.43 9.76 -14.39
C GLY A 125 7.32 8.52 -14.27
N ARG A 126 8.55 8.67 -13.78
CA ARG A 126 9.50 7.57 -13.54
C ARG A 126 9.84 7.50 -12.05
N GLY A 127 9.66 6.32 -11.46
CA GLY A 127 10.06 6.04 -10.08
C GLY A 127 11.46 5.47 -10.04
N GLU A 128 12.34 6.03 -9.22
CA GLU A 128 13.65 5.44 -8.94
C GLU A 128 13.85 5.33 -7.44
N LEU A 129 14.16 4.11 -6.97
CA LEU A 129 14.36 3.79 -5.58
C LEU A 129 15.67 3.03 -5.41
N PHE A 130 16.36 3.26 -4.29
CA PHE A 130 17.70 2.75 -4.04
C PHE A 130 17.81 2.10 -2.68
N SER A 131 18.64 1.06 -2.59
CA SER A 131 18.98 0.37 -1.35
C SER A 131 20.44 -0.08 -1.37
N GLN A 132 20.96 -0.40 -0.19
CA GLN A 132 22.17 -1.18 -0.01
C GLN A 132 21.78 -2.57 0.47
N ASP A 133 22.32 -3.59 -0.20
CA ASP A 133 22.05 -4.99 0.13
C ASP A 133 23.30 -5.85 -0.03
N THR A 134 23.19 -7.15 0.22
CA THR A 134 24.24 -8.15 0.05
C THR A 134 23.84 -9.15 -1.02
N PHE A 135 24.67 -9.30 -2.06
CA PHE A 135 24.51 -10.31 -3.10
C PHE A 135 25.74 -11.22 -3.14
N ASN A 136 25.54 -12.53 -2.97
CA ASN A 136 26.62 -13.54 -2.87
C ASN A 136 27.72 -13.15 -1.87
N GLY A 137 27.32 -12.62 -0.71
CA GLY A 137 28.24 -12.22 0.37
C GLY A 137 28.99 -10.90 0.13
N ARG A 138 28.68 -10.16 -0.95
CA ARG A 138 29.27 -8.85 -1.24
C ARG A 138 28.22 -7.75 -1.12
N SER A 139 28.59 -6.62 -0.52
CA SER A 139 27.75 -5.44 -0.51
C SER A 139 27.56 -4.90 -1.93
N VAL A 140 26.32 -4.61 -2.29
CA VAL A 140 25.93 -4.04 -3.58
C VAL A 140 24.95 -2.89 -3.39
N LEU A 141 24.88 -2.00 -4.37
CA LEU A 141 23.75 -1.09 -4.51
C LEU A 141 22.67 -1.77 -5.33
N VAL A 142 21.42 -1.60 -4.91
CA VAL A 142 20.24 -2.04 -5.64
C VAL A 142 19.47 -0.81 -6.10
N ARG A 143 19.03 -0.81 -7.36
CA ARG A 143 18.16 0.22 -7.92
C ARG A 143 16.92 -0.44 -8.49
N ALA A 144 15.77 0.00 -8.03
CA ALA A 144 14.47 -0.30 -8.60
C ALA A 144 14.00 0.88 -9.47
N VAL A 145 13.49 0.56 -10.64
CA VAL A 145 12.99 1.51 -11.64
C VAL A 145 11.57 1.13 -12.02
N TRP A 146 10.65 2.08 -11.85
CA TRP A 146 9.28 2.01 -12.35
C TRP A 146 9.15 2.97 -13.53
N SER A 147 8.80 2.47 -14.70
CA SER A 147 8.78 3.28 -15.93
C SER A 147 7.80 2.76 -16.97
N ASN A 148 7.68 3.47 -18.10
CA ASN A 148 6.75 3.15 -19.19
C ASN A 148 5.32 2.95 -18.69
N ILE A 149 4.89 3.80 -17.75
CA ILE A 149 3.62 3.68 -17.05
C ILE A 149 2.51 4.23 -17.93
N GLU A 150 1.67 3.33 -18.40
CA GLU A 150 0.48 3.59 -19.19
C GLU A 150 -0.76 3.04 -18.46
N PRO A 151 -1.99 3.38 -18.89
CA PRO A 151 -3.20 2.93 -18.19
C PRO A 151 -3.32 1.41 -18.03
N ASP A 152 -2.85 0.64 -19.01
CA ASP A 152 -2.93 -0.82 -19.04
C ASP A 152 -1.59 -1.55 -19.23
N SER A 153 -0.46 -0.85 -19.08
CA SER A 153 0.86 -1.48 -19.01
C SER A 153 1.85 -0.69 -18.16
N HIS A 154 2.84 -1.36 -17.58
CA HIS A 154 4.01 -0.70 -17.02
C HIS A 154 5.22 -1.64 -16.97
N HIS A 155 6.40 -1.05 -16.76
CA HIS A 155 7.68 -1.76 -16.69
C HIS A 155 8.33 -1.58 -15.32
N PHE A 156 8.84 -2.68 -14.77
CA PHE A 156 9.65 -2.69 -13.56
C PHE A 156 11.01 -3.33 -13.84
N GLU A 157 12.09 -2.68 -13.38
CA GLU A 157 13.44 -3.23 -13.43
C GLU A 157 14.15 -3.08 -12.08
N GLU A 158 14.76 -4.15 -11.61
CA GLU A 158 15.76 -4.13 -10.55
C GLU A 158 17.15 -4.40 -11.13
N SER A 159 18.11 -3.56 -10.76
CA SER A 159 19.49 -3.61 -11.22
C SER A 159 20.46 -3.54 -10.03
N TYR A 160 21.60 -4.24 -10.14
CA TYR A 160 22.66 -4.24 -9.12
C TYR A 160 23.91 -3.51 -9.60
N SER A 161 24.65 -2.94 -8.64
CA SER A 161 25.94 -2.31 -8.86
C SER A 161 26.93 -2.69 -7.76
N ASP A 162 28.14 -3.09 -8.14
CA ASP A 162 29.25 -3.38 -7.23
C ASP A 162 30.42 -2.36 -7.33
N ASP A 163 30.23 -1.27 -8.09
CA ASP A 163 31.24 -0.23 -8.32
C ASP A 163 30.84 1.16 -7.77
N GLY A 164 29.85 1.17 -6.87
CA GLY A 164 29.31 2.39 -6.25
C GLY A 164 28.32 3.14 -7.16
N GLY A 165 27.63 2.44 -8.05
CA GLY A 165 26.55 2.99 -8.88
C GLY A 165 27.03 3.61 -10.19
N LYS A 166 28.28 3.36 -10.60
CA LYS A 166 28.83 3.85 -11.88
C LYS A 166 28.30 3.00 -13.03
N THR A 167 28.19 1.69 -12.83
CA THR A 167 27.56 0.75 -13.74
C THR A 167 26.46 -0.03 -13.05
N TRP A 168 25.47 -0.48 -13.82
CA TRP A 168 24.28 -1.16 -13.33
C TRP A 168 23.98 -2.36 -14.22
N ALA A 169 23.83 -3.54 -13.60
CA ALA A 169 23.52 -4.79 -14.26
C ALA A 169 22.08 -5.23 -13.92
N PRO A 170 21.20 -5.41 -14.92
CA PRO A 170 19.83 -5.89 -14.68
C PRO A 170 19.81 -7.25 -14.00
N ALA A 171 19.06 -7.35 -12.90
CA ALA A 171 18.88 -8.57 -12.12
C ALA A 171 17.46 -9.15 -12.29
N PHE A 172 16.47 -8.27 -12.42
CA PHE A 172 15.06 -8.64 -12.55
C PHE A 172 14.35 -7.63 -13.43
N ILE A 173 13.62 -8.10 -14.43
CA ILE A 173 12.83 -7.28 -15.33
C ILE A 173 11.42 -7.86 -15.35
N ALA A 174 10.41 -7.02 -15.20
CA ALA A 174 9.01 -7.41 -15.32
C ALA A 174 8.27 -6.46 -16.25
N GLU A 175 7.60 -7.05 -17.24
CA GLU A 175 6.64 -6.37 -18.09
C GLU A 175 5.23 -6.72 -17.61
N LEU A 176 4.43 -5.70 -17.32
CA LEU A 176 3.10 -5.87 -16.77
C LEU A 176 2.04 -5.36 -17.74
N ALA A 177 0.99 -6.15 -17.92
CA ALA A 177 -0.19 -5.81 -18.72
C ALA A 177 -1.46 -6.00 -17.88
N ARG A 178 -2.35 -5.01 -17.84
CA ARG A 178 -3.52 -5.03 -16.97
C ARG A 178 -4.45 -6.17 -17.36
N GLU A 179 -4.86 -6.96 -16.36
CA GLU A 179 -5.88 -7.98 -16.56
C GLU A 179 -7.25 -7.31 -16.56
N LYS A 180 -7.94 -7.37 -17.70
CA LYS A 180 -9.28 -6.77 -17.89
C LYS A 180 -10.40 -7.70 -17.38
N SER A 181 -10.06 -8.93 -17.02
CA SER A 181 -10.96 -9.94 -16.48
C SER A 181 -10.88 -9.92 -14.95
N ALA A 182 -12.02 -10.05 -14.26
CA ALA A 182 -12.00 -10.17 -12.81
C ALA A 182 -11.16 -11.40 -12.41
N PRO A 183 -10.22 -11.28 -11.45
CA PRO A 183 -9.51 -12.45 -10.95
C PRO A 183 -10.54 -13.42 -10.38
N VAL A 184 -10.39 -14.70 -10.71
CA VAL A 184 -10.97 -15.74 -9.87
C VAL A 184 -10.18 -15.64 -8.58
N ALA A 185 -10.77 -15.03 -7.55
CA ALA A 185 -10.21 -15.10 -6.21
C ALA A 185 -9.90 -16.58 -5.95
N SER A 186 -8.65 -16.88 -5.65
CA SER A 186 -8.27 -18.15 -5.04
C SER A 186 -9.09 -18.23 -3.76
N THR A 187 -10.24 -18.91 -3.83
CA THR A 187 -11.04 -19.21 -2.66
C THR A 187 -10.08 -19.92 -1.71
N PRO A 188 -9.89 -19.43 -0.48
CA PRO A 188 -9.16 -20.23 0.49
C PRO A 188 -9.93 -21.54 0.58
N THR A 189 -9.31 -22.64 0.15
CA THR A 189 -9.86 -23.97 0.36
C THR A 189 -9.87 -24.16 1.87
N THR A 190 -10.99 -23.85 2.52
CA THR A 190 -11.19 -24.15 3.92
C THR A 190 -11.23 -25.66 4.00
N ASN A 191 -10.08 -26.30 4.23
CA ASN A 191 -10.05 -27.67 4.66
C ASN A 191 -10.72 -27.69 6.04
N SER A 192 -12.02 -27.95 6.04
CA SER A 192 -12.83 -28.12 7.24
C SER A 192 -12.53 -29.48 7.88
N ASP A 193 -11.26 -29.78 8.15
CA ASP A 193 -10.88 -30.92 8.97
C ASP A 193 -10.77 -30.42 10.42
N ALA A 194 -11.92 -30.01 10.97
CA ALA A 194 -12.08 -29.66 12.38
C ALA A 194 -12.01 -30.91 13.30
N ASN A 195 -11.15 -31.88 12.98
CA ASN A 195 -10.95 -33.08 13.76
C ASN A 195 -9.55 -33.71 13.57
N GLN A 196 -8.51 -32.89 13.35
CA GLN A 196 -7.15 -33.39 13.39
C GLN A 196 -6.70 -33.56 14.85
N THR A 197 -6.79 -34.82 15.33
CA THR A 197 -6.16 -35.24 16.58
C THR A 197 -4.67 -34.87 16.57
N ASP A 198 -4.18 -34.48 17.75
CA ASP A 198 -2.90 -33.87 18.14
C ASP A 198 -1.62 -34.58 17.62
N LYS A 199 -1.51 -34.78 16.30
CA LYS A 199 -0.34 -35.29 15.61
C LYS A 199 0.26 -34.16 14.78
N ALA A 200 1.44 -33.73 15.22
CA ALA A 200 2.38 -32.85 14.52
C ALA A 200 1.71 -31.64 13.85
N ARG A 201 1.24 -30.69 14.65
CA ARG A 201 0.93 -29.34 14.16
C ARG A 201 2.23 -28.76 13.59
N ASP A 202 2.23 -28.43 12.30
CA ASP A 202 3.35 -27.78 11.61
C ASP A 202 3.42 -26.25 11.87
N GLY A 203 2.42 -25.72 12.58
CA GLY A 203 2.29 -24.33 12.97
C GLY A 203 1.78 -23.40 11.87
N ALA A 204 1.53 -23.90 10.65
CA ALA A 204 1.15 -23.07 9.51
C ALA A 204 -0.20 -22.36 9.70
N HIS A 205 -1.08 -22.93 10.52
CA HIS A 205 -2.44 -22.46 10.75
C HIS A 205 -2.69 -21.96 12.18
N ASP A 206 -1.62 -21.71 12.95
CA ASP A 206 -1.76 -21.33 14.37
C ASP A 206 -2.45 -19.97 14.57
N PHE A 207 -2.45 -19.13 13.54
CA PHE A 207 -3.10 -17.81 13.55
C PHE A 207 -4.31 -17.72 12.62
N ASP A 208 -4.76 -18.86 12.07
CA ASP A 208 -5.90 -18.86 11.13
C ASP A 208 -7.18 -18.32 11.75
N PHE A 209 -7.28 -18.41 13.08
CA PHE A 209 -8.39 -17.82 13.80
C PHE A 209 -8.55 -16.34 13.43
N ASP A 210 -7.45 -15.59 13.26
CA ASP A 210 -7.46 -14.13 13.10
C ASP A 210 -7.90 -13.66 11.69
N PHE A 211 -8.02 -14.58 10.72
CA PHE A 211 -8.56 -14.24 9.42
C PHE A 211 -10.05 -13.89 9.51
N GLY A 212 -10.40 -12.68 9.07
CA GLY A 212 -11.79 -12.23 8.95
C GLY A 212 -12.01 -10.83 9.51
N THR A 213 -13.28 -10.45 9.64
CA THR A 213 -13.67 -9.20 10.30
C THR A 213 -14.23 -9.50 11.67
N TRP A 214 -13.58 -8.95 12.70
CA TRP A 214 -14.00 -9.10 14.07
C TRP A 214 -14.71 -7.86 14.58
N ASN A 215 -15.86 -8.06 15.23
CA ASN A 215 -16.48 -7.00 16.02
C ASN A 215 -15.94 -7.08 17.44
N ARG A 216 -15.41 -5.96 17.96
CA ARG A 216 -15.11 -5.85 19.39
C ARG A 216 -16.44 -5.86 20.15
N GLY A 217 -16.73 -6.96 20.86
CA GLY A 217 -17.87 -7.01 21.78
C GLY A 217 -17.69 -5.93 22.86
N SER A 218 -18.72 -5.12 23.10
CA SER A 218 -18.77 -4.21 24.25
C SER A 218 -19.00 -5.05 25.51
N GLY A 219 -17.92 -5.61 26.07
CA GLY A 219 -17.99 -6.43 27.28
C GLY A 219 -18.38 -5.59 28.49
N GLY A 220 -19.63 -5.69 28.93
CA GLY A 220 -19.98 -5.50 30.33
C GLY A 220 -19.42 -6.67 31.15
N ALA A 221 -18.83 -6.36 32.31
CA ALA A 221 -18.16 -7.33 33.16
C ALA A 221 -19.02 -8.59 33.41
N GLY A 222 -18.42 -9.76 33.13
CA GLY A 222 -19.00 -11.06 33.49
C GLY A 222 -19.83 -11.72 32.39
N ARG A 223 -19.17 -12.18 31.32
CA ARG A 223 -19.57 -13.40 30.58
C ARG A 223 -18.44 -13.78 29.62
N THR A 224 -17.99 -15.02 29.70
CA THR A 224 -17.08 -15.65 28.73
C THR A 224 -17.65 -15.47 27.31
N HIS A 225 -16.87 -14.87 26.41
CA HIS A 225 -17.32 -14.57 25.04
C HIS A 225 -16.80 -15.64 24.08
N GLY A 226 -17.71 -16.42 23.50
CA GLY A 226 -17.46 -17.11 22.24
C GLY A 226 -17.51 -16.10 21.11
N ALA A 227 -16.48 -16.07 20.28
CA ALA A 227 -16.45 -15.26 19.07
C ALA A 227 -17.42 -15.87 18.04
N THR A 228 -18.33 -15.07 17.49
CA THR A 228 -19.20 -15.50 16.39
C THR A 228 -18.61 -15.02 15.08
N LEU A 229 -18.18 -15.95 14.23
CA LEU A 229 -17.79 -15.68 12.84
C LEU A 229 -19.01 -15.15 12.08
N VAL A 230 -18.94 -13.93 11.57
CA VAL A 230 -19.97 -13.39 10.69
C VAL A 230 -19.47 -13.55 9.26
N GLN A 231 -20.11 -14.43 8.49
CA GLN A 231 -19.82 -14.56 7.07
C GLN A 231 -20.25 -13.28 6.32
N PRO A 232 -19.48 -12.83 5.31
CA PRO A 232 -19.78 -11.62 4.58
C PRO A 232 -21.02 -11.83 3.71
N GLN A 233 -22.15 -11.23 4.09
CA GLN A 233 -23.24 -10.95 3.17
C GLN A 233 -23.30 -9.44 2.94
N ASP A 234 -23.36 -9.08 1.66
CA ASP A 234 -23.42 -7.75 1.05
C ASP A 234 -23.64 -6.57 2.01
N SER A 235 -22.58 -5.75 2.12
CA SER A 235 -22.59 -4.53 2.91
C SER A 235 -23.27 -3.38 2.14
N SER A 236 -24.60 -3.36 2.15
CA SER A 236 -25.35 -2.13 1.85
C SER A 236 -25.91 -1.52 3.15
N VAL A 237 -25.71 -0.21 3.31
CA VAL A 237 -26.16 0.61 4.45
C VAL A 237 -27.69 0.52 4.65
N GLU A 238 -28.43 0.13 3.61
CA GLU A 238 -29.88 -0.10 3.64
C GLU A 238 -30.31 -1.27 4.55
N TYR A 239 -29.47 -2.30 4.69
CA TYR A 239 -29.82 -3.49 5.49
C TYR A 239 -29.88 -3.20 6.99
N ARG A 240 -28.97 -2.36 7.51
CA ARG A 240 -28.94 -2.00 8.95
C ARG A 240 -30.16 -1.19 9.39
N LEU A 241 -30.79 -0.45 8.49
CA LEU A 241 -31.98 0.34 8.81
C LEU A 241 -33.24 -0.54 8.90
N ARG A 242 -33.42 -1.50 7.98
CA ARG A 242 -34.59 -2.40 7.98
C ARG A 242 -34.60 -3.37 9.16
N ASP A 243 -33.43 -3.80 9.63
CA ASP A 243 -33.35 -4.70 10.80
C ASP A 243 -33.66 -3.98 12.13
N THR A 244 -33.38 -2.67 12.19
CA THR A 244 -33.74 -1.84 13.36
C THR A 244 -35.25 -1.54 13.40
N GLU A 245 -35.89 -1.39 12.24
CA GLU A 245 -37.35 -1.20 12.15
C GLU A 245 -38.13 -2.48 12.49
N LYS A 246 -37.66 -3.66 12.05
CA LYS A 246 -38.30 -4.94 12.40
C LYS A 246 -38.28 -5.24 13.90
N ARG A 247 -37.25 -4.80 14.64
CA ARG A 247 -37.15 -4.99 16.10
C ARG A 247 -38.04 -4.05 16.93
N CYS A 248 -38.60 -2.99 16.35
CA CYS A 248 -39.48 -2.02 17.04
C CYS A 248 -40.97 -2.21 16.74
N ALA A 249 -41.40 -3.36 16.19
CA ALA A 249 -42.83 -3.66 15.97
C ALA A 249 -43.64 -3.91 17.27
N GLY A 250 -42.97 -3.99 18.43
CA GLY A 250 -43.60 -4.09 19.75
C GLY A 250 -43.73 -2.71 20.43
N GLN A 251 -44.95 -2.37 20.84
CA GLN A 251 -45.30 -1.12 21.51
C GLN A 251 -44.60 -0.95 22.87
N HIS A 252 -43.39 -0.38 22.89
CA HIS A 252 -42.78 0.15 24.12
C HIS A 252 -42.26 1.57 23.93
N ALA A 253 -42.55 2.44 24.90
CA ALA A 253 -42.31 3.89 24.89
C ALA A 253 -40.83 4.31 24.69
N GLY A 254 -39.88 3.36 24.68
CA GLY A 254 -38.47 3.58 24.35
C GLY A 254 -38.16 3.75 22.85
N CYS A 255 -38.98 3.20 21.93
CA CYS A 255 -38.67 3.22 20.48
C CYS A 255 -38.83 4.61 19.83
N ARG A 256 -39.65 5.53 20.39
CA ARG A 256 -39.84 6.88 19.81
C ARG A 256 -38.56 7.72 19.78
N ARG A 257 -37.76 7.66 20.86
CA ARG A 257 -36.50 8.43 20.96
C ARG A 257 -35.43 7.95 19.96
N VAL A 258 -35.42 6.66 19.65
CA VAL A 258 -34.48 6.07 18.68
C VAL A 258 -34.88 6.44 17.24
N GLN A 259 -36.18 6.36 16.92
CA GLN A 259 -36.70 6.75 15.61
C GLN A 259 -36.53 8.26 15.31
N GLU A 260 -36.70 9.13 16.30
CA GLU A 260 -36.47 10.57 16.14
C GLU A 260 -34.98 10.91 15.93
N ARG A 261 -34.07 10.19 16.59
CA ARG A 261 -32.62 10.39 16.42
C ARG A 261 -32.14 9.95 15.03
N SER A 262 -32.65 8.83 14.52
CA SER A 262 -32.35 8.35 13.17
C SER A 262 -32.90 9.29 12.08
N ARG A 263 -34.12 9.83 12.26
CA ARG A 263 -34.69 10.85 11.36
C ARG A 263 -33.95 12.18 11.40
N ARG A 264 -33.35 12.54 12.55
CA ARG A 264 -32.57 13.77 12.71
C ARG A 264 -31.19 13.66 12.04
N LEU A 265 -30.56 12.49 12.10
CA LEU A 265 -29.31 12.18 11.39
C LEU A 265 -29.48 12.16 9.86
N LEU A 266 -30.62 11.66 9.36
CA LEU A 266 -30.94 11.70 7.93
C LEU A 266 -31.18 13.13 7.40
N ARG A 267 -31.60 14.08 8.25
CA ARG A 267 -31.77 15.50 7.87
C ARG A 267 -30.51 16.35 8.05
N SER A 268 -29.55 15.92 8.88
CA SER A 268 -28.29 16.65 9.09
C SER A 268 -27.16 16.25 8.13
N GLY A 269 -27.43 15.33 7.19
CA GLY A 269 -26.44 14.81 6.23
C GLY A 269 -26.13 15.71 5.03
N ILE A 270 -26.52 16.99 5.05
CA ILE A 270 -26.10 17.98 4.05
C ILE A 270 -25.42 19.11 4.82
N ASN A 271 -24.13 19.29 4.55
CA ASN A 271 -23.18 20.27 5.12
C ASN A 271 -22.64 19.96 6.52
N GLN A 272 -21.39 19.49 6.59
CA GLN A 272 -20.31 20.26 7.24
C GLN A 272 -18.94 19.80 6.69
N ARG A 273 -18.32 20.67 5.88
CA ARG A 273 -16.86 20.84 5.81
C ARG A 273 -16.45 21.87 6.88
N GLN A 274 -15.19 21.75 7.34
CA GLN A 274 -14.31 22.75 8.00
C GLN A 274 -13.99 22.58 9.51
N ASN A 275 -12.73 22.17 9.74
CA ASN A 275 -11.67 22.73 10.61
C ASN A 275 -11.60 22.56 12.16
N HIS A 276 -10.61 21.72 12.57
CA HIS A 276 -9.64 21.80 13.70
C HIS A 276 -10.06 21.49 15.17
N PRO A 277 -9.10 21.24 16.12
CA PRO A 277 -8.02 20.24 16.16
C PRO A 277 -7.90 19.46 17.52
N ARG A 278 -7.09 18.38 17.54
CA ARG A 278 -6.50 17.63 18.70
C ARG A 278 -7.40 16.75 19.59
N ALA A 279 -7.07 15.46 19.65
CA ALA A 279 -6.55 14.79 20.87
C ALA A 279 -6.14 13.34 20.54
N ILE A 280 -4.84 13.06 20.67
CA ILE A 280 -4.24 11.72 20.63
C ILE A 280 -4.30 11.16 22.06
N PHE A 281 -4.86 9.97 22.26
CA PHE A 281 -4.72 9.21 23.50
C PHE A 281 -3.89 7.95 23.24
N HIS A 282 -2.63 7.99 23.68
CA HIS A 282 -1.85 6.79 23.98
C HIS A 282 -2.27 6.27 25.35
N LEU A 283 -2.55 4.96 25.45
CA LEU A 283 -2.66 4.27 26.72
C LEU A 283 -1.79 3.01 26.72
N GLY A 284 -0.70 3.11 27.47
CA GLY A 284 0.02 2.04 28.15
C GLY A 284 0.99 2.69 29.14
N PRO A 285 1.53 2.00 30.15
CA PRO A 285 1.18 0.71 30.75
C PRO A 285 1.02 0.81 32.29
N HIS A 286 0.65 -0.28 32.97
CA HIS A 286 0.87 -0.42 34.41
C HIS A 286 1.59 -1.74 34.72
N THR A 287 2.91 -1.67 34.92
CA THR A 287 3.71 -2.64 35.66
C THR A 287 4.27 -1.97 36.91
N ARG A 288 4.25 -2.71 38.03
CA ARG A 288 4.58 -2.23 39.37
C ARG A 288 6.09 -2.02 39.54
N GLN A 289 6.42 -0.90 40.21
CA GLN A 289 7.58 -0.63 41.08
C GLN A 289 8.99 -1.06 40.62
N GLY A 290 9.78 -0.05 40.23
CA GLY A 290 11.24 -0.05 40.25
C GLY A 290 11.74 1.36 39.91
N ALA A 291 12.34 2.06 40.87
CA ALA A 291 12.76 3.44 40.75
C ALA A 291 13.91 3.62 39.75
N ILE A 292 13.83 4.62 38.86
CA ILE A 292 14.97 5.10 38.06
C ILE A 292 15.01 6.63 38.11
N ARG A 293 16.15 7.14 38.56
CA ARG A 293 16.54 8.56 38.59
C ARG A 293 16.71 9.08 37.15
N ALA A 294 16.24 10.30 36.92
CA ALA A 294 16.41 11.05 35.68
C ALA A 294 17.88 11.50 35.49
N GLY A 295 18.39 11.34 34.27
CA GLY A 295 19.62 11.97 33.79
C GLY A 295 19.34 12.65 32.45
N ILE A 296 19.44 13.97 32.44
CA ILE A 296 19.38 14.84 31.25
C ILE A 296 20.78 14.86 30.63
N PHE A 297 20.89 14.70 29.31
CA PHE A 297 22.04 15.21 28.56
C PHE A 297 21.56 16.03 27.36
N ARG A 298 22.25 17.15 27.19
CA ARG A 298 22.17 18.09 26.07
C ARG A 298 22.81 17.51 24.82
#